data_AF-A0A916VK01-F1
#
_entry.id   AF-A0A916VK01-F1
#
_cell.length_a   1.000
_cell.length_b   1.000
_cell.length_c   1.000
_cell.angle_alpha   90.00
_cell.angle_beta   90.00
_cell.angle_gamma   90.00
#
_symmetry.space_group_name_H-M   'P 1'
#
loop_
_entity.id
_entity.type
_entity.pdbx_description
1 polymer ?
#
loop_
_entity_poly.entity_id
_entity_poly.type
_entity_poly.pdbx_seq_one_letter_code
_entity_poly.pdbx_strand_id
1 'polypeptide(L)'
;MSNIQHLWTPITAEISQNIHILEILAELHPTPAVAGVPRDTAQQQIHNFETFERSLYAAPIGWIDYQGNGEFVVGIRSALIDGDRTRLFAGAGIVVGSKPDKELAEVQLKLQTLLKALV
;
A
#
# COMPACT_ATOMS: atom_id res chain seq x y z
N MET A 1 18.21 -12.09 1.19
CA MET A 1 17.81 -10.70 0.94
C MET A 1 17.34 -10.62 -0.50
N SER A 2 16.04 -10.77 -0.75
CA SER A 2 15.54 -11.35 -2.00
C SER A 2 14.72 -10.39 -2.88
N ASN A 3 15.23 -10.22 -4.11
CA ASN A 3 14.54 -9.95 -5.38
C ASN A 3 14.06 -8.53 -5.74
N ILE A 4 13.88 -7.58 -4.80
CA ILE A 4 13.44 -6.21 -5.13
C ILE A 4 14.14 -5.18 -4.21
N GLN A 5 14.60 -4.07 -4.78
CA GLN A 5 15.19 -2.94 -4.07
C GLN A 5 14.36 -1.67 -4.31
N HIS A 6 14.26 -0.80 -3.30
CA HIS A 6 13.59 0.50 -3.40
C HIS A 6 14.57 1.61 -3.01
N LEU A 7 14.53 2.73 -3.75
CA LEU A 7 15.17 3.96 -3.30
C LEU A 7 14.32 4.56 -2.17
N TRP A 8 14.97 4.96 -1.07
CA TRP A 8 14.30 5.48 0.11
C TRP A 8 14.87 6.84 0.50
N THR A 9 13.97 7.83 0.62
CA THR A 9 14.28 9.18 1.08
C THR A 9 13.45 9.46 2.32
N PRO A 10 14.04 9.53 3.52
CA PRO A 10 13.30 9.88 4.73
C PRO A 10 12.90 11.36 4.71
N ILE A 11 11.66 11.65 5.12
CA ILE A 11 11.13 13.01 5.28
C ILE A 11 10.68 13.15 6.73
N THR A 12 11.12 14.21 7.39
CA THR A 12 10.84 14.48 8.81
C THR A 12 10.37 15.92 9.00
N ALA A 13 9.44 16.14 9.93
CA ALA A 13 8.98 17.46 10.33
C ALA A 13 8.67 17.49 11.83
N GLU A 14 8.82 18.65 12.45
CA GLU A 14 8.30 18.91 13.80
C GLU A 14 6.83 19.31 13.71
N ILE A 15 6.02 18.80 14.64
CA ILE A 15 4.58 18.96 14.63
C ILE A 15 4.14 19.60 15.94
N SER A 16 3.15 20.49 15.86
CA SER A 16 2.59 21.13 17.04
C SER A 16 1.91 20.10 17.96
N GLN A 17 2.02 20.31 19.28
CA GLN A 17 1.50 19.39 20.30
C GLN A 17 -0.03 19.20 20.27
N ASN A 18 -0.75 20.05 19.54
CA ASN A 18 -2.20 19.97 19.39
C ASN A 18 -2.67 19.13 18.20
N ILE A 19 -1.76 18.60 17.37
CA ILE A 19 -2.11 17.76 16.22
C ILE A 19 -1.98 16.29 16.64
N HIS A 20 -3.07 15.54 16.52
CA HIS A 20 -3.08 14.12 16.82
C HIS A 20 -2.51 13.30 15.65
N ILE A 21 -1.86 12.16 15.94
CA ILE A 21 -1.23 11.33 14.90
C ILE A 21 -2.20 10.85 13.81
N LEU A 22 -3.48 10.63 14.17
CA LEU A 22 -4.51 10.25 13.21
C LEU A 22 -4.88 11.36 12.23
N GLU A 23 -4.72 12.64 12.60
CA GLU A 23 -4.93 13.75 11.67
C GLU A 23 -3.84 13.76 10.61
N ILE A 24 -2.58 13.56 11.03
CA ILE A 24 -1.44 13.42 10.11
C ILE A 24 -1.66 12.22 9.18
N LEU A 25 -2.09 11.08 9.74
CA LEU A 25 -2.35 9.89 8.95
C LEU A 25 -3.44 10.13 7.91
N ALA A 26 -4.53 10.81 8.26
CA ALA A 26 -5.62 11.13 7.35
C ALA A 26 -5.16 12.03 6.18
N GLU A 27 -4.24 12.96 6.42
CA GLU A 27 -3.68 13.81 5.37
C GLU A 27 -2.71 13.05 4.45
N LEU A 28 -1.82 12.24 5.02
CA LEU A 28 -0.78 11.52 4.26
C LEU A 28 -1.30 10.28 3.55
N HIS A 29 -2.35 9.66 4.06
CA HIS A 29 -2.96 8.46 3.49
C HIS A 29 -4.09 8.83 2.49
N PRO A 30 -4.26 8.09 1.38
CA PRO A 30 -3.35 7.07 0.84
C PRO A 30 -2.08 7.68 0.25
N THR A 31 -1.00 6.91 0.33
CA THR A 31 0.30 7.34 -0.22
C THR A 31 0.29 7.27 -1.76
N PRO A 32 1.11 8.08 -2.44
CA PRO A 32 1.29 7.99 -3.89
C PRO A 32 1.60 6.58 -4.42
N ALA A 33 2.27 5.75 -3.61
CA ALA A 33 2.67 4.40 -4.01
C ALA A 33 1.47 3.43 -4.19
N VAL A 34 0.33 3.71 -3.55
CA VAL A 34 -0.87 2.84 -3.61
C VAL A 34 -2.10 3.52 -4.18
N ALA A 35 -2.12 4.85 -4.24
CA ALA A 35 -3.20 5.64 -4.81
C ALA A 35 -2.81 6.41 -6.07
N GLY A 36 -1.52 6.59 -6.38
CA GLY A 36 -1.09 7.42 -7.52
C GLY A 36 -1.13 8.93 -7.24
N VAL A 37 -0.83 9.73 -8.28
CA VAL A 37 -0.83 11.20 -8.26
C VAL A 37 -1.38 11.72 -9.60
N PRO A 38 -2.33 12.67 -9.62
CA PRO A 38 -3.06 13.25 -8.49
C PRO A 38 -3.97 12.24 -7.77
N ARG A 39 -4.08 12.35 -6.43
CA ARG A 39 -4.75 11.37 -5.56
C ARG A 39 -6.20 11.09 -5.99
N ASP A 40 -7.02 12.13 -6.12
CA ASP A 40 -8.46 11.96 -6.40
C ASP A 40 -8.72 11.27 -7.74
N THR A 41 -8.04 11.74 -8.80
CA THR A 41 -8.15 11.16 -10.14
C THR A 41 -7.74 9.69 -10.13
N ALA A 42 -6.63 9.38 -9.47
CA ALA A 42 -6.12 8.01 -9.47
C ALA A 42 -6.96 7.08 -8.58
N GLN A 43 -7.53 7.55 -7.47
CA GLN A 43 -8.53 6.81 -6.69
C GLN A 43 -9.81 6.53 -7.50
N GLN A 44 -10.29 7.50 -8.29
CA GLN A 44 -11.43 7.27 -9.19
C GLN A 44 -11.12 6.19 -10.23
N GLN A 45 -9.94 6.21 -10.85
CA GLN A 45 -9.56 5.17 -11.80
C GLN A 45 -9.41 3.81 -11.14
N ILE A 46 -8.82 3.73 -9.95
CA ILE A 46 -8.75 2.50 -9.15
C ILE A 46 -10.17 1.94 -8.94
N HIS A 47 -11.11 2.76 -8.51
CA HIS A 47 -12.49 2.34 -8.31
C HIS A 47 -13.17 1.86 -9.59
N ASN A 48 -12.86 2.48 -10.74
CA ASN A 48 -13.43 2.09 -12.04
C ASN A 48 -12.86 0.76 -12.58
N PHE A 49 -11.60 0.46 -12.31
CA PHE A 49 -10.90 -0.70 -12.89
C PHE A 49 -10.82 -1.91 -11.96
N GLU A 50 -10.79 -1.72 -10.65
CA GLU A 50 -10.74 -2.81 -9.69
C GLU A 50 -12.15 -3.33 -9.40
N THR A 51 -12.40 -4.59 -9.76
CA THR A 51 -13.69 -5.26 -9.55
C THR A 51 -13.80 -5.92 -8.16
N PHE A 52 -12.97 -5.48 -7.22
CA PHE A 52 -12.86 -6.08 -5.89
C PHE A 52 -12.58 -5.03 -4.82
N GLU A 53 -13.01 -5.34 -3.59
CA GLU A 53 -12.68 -4.54 -2.41
C GLU A 53 -11.25 -4.79 -1.95
N ARG A 54 -10.50 -3.71 -1.72
CA ARG A 54 -9.12 -3.79 -1.20
C ARG A 54 -9.07 -4.24 0.25
N SER A 55 -10.10 -4.01 1.05
CA SER A 55 -10.11 -4.35 2.49
C SER A 55 -8.86 -3.78 3.20
N LEU A 56 -8.02 -4.62 3.82
CA LEU A 56 -6.75 -4.20 4.44
C LEU A 56 -5.60 -3.97 3.44
N TYR A 57 -5.76 -4.36 2.17
CA TYR A 57 -4.76 -4.07 1.15
C TYR A 57 -4.71 -2.55 0.90
N ALA A 58 -3.50 -2.01 0.89
CA ALA A 58 -3.21 -0.60 0.81
C ALA A 58 -3.73 0.27 1.98
N ALA A 59 -4.34 -0.30 3.03
CA ALA A 59 -4.79 0.46 4.20
C ALA A 59 -3.61 0.88 5.11
N PRO A 60 -3.75 1.92 5.94
CA PRO A 60 -2.79 2.21 6.98
C PRO A 60 -2.98 1.22 8.14
N ILE A 61 -1.90 0.55 8.55
CA ILE A 61 -1.90 -0.44 9.63
C ILE A 61 -0.85 -0.02 10.64
N GLY A 62 -1.21 0.04 11.92
CA GLY A 62 -0.33 0.59 12.92
C GLY A 62 -0.86 0.51 14.34
N TRP A 63 -0.18 1.23 15.23
CA TRP A 63 -0.52 1.34 16.64
C TRP A 63 -0.41 2.80 17.10
N ILE A 64 -1.09 3.10 18.21
CA ILE A 64 -0.99 4.36 18.93
C ILE A 64 -0.92 4.04 20.43
N ASP A 65 -0.10 4.74 21.19
CA ASP A 65 -0.08 4.65 22.66
C ASP A 65 -0.87 5.77 23.34
N TYR A 66 -0.96 5.70 24.66
CA TYR A 66 -1.66 6.70 25.47
C TYR A 66 -0.96 8.07 25.51
N GLN A 67 0.27 8.17 25.02
CA GLN A 67 1.05 9.41 24.94
C GLN A 67 0.90 10.09 23.57
N GLY A 68 0.16 9.48 22.64
CA GLY A 68 -0.04 9.98 21.29
C GLY A 68 1.07 9.62 20.32
N ASN A 69 2.02 8.75 20.70
CA ASN A 69 2.99 8.20 19.76
C ASN A 69 2.34 7.09 18.94
N GLY A 70 2.90 6.83 17.76
CA GLY A 70 2.48 5.69 16.97
C GLY A 70 3.31 5.51 15.72
N GLU A 71 3.10 4.38 15.06
CA GLU A 71 3.75 4.04 13.81
C GLU A 71 2.72 3.39 12.90
N PHE A 72 2.72 3.79 11.62
CA PHE A 72 1.83 3.26 10.61
C PHE A 72 2.64 2.83 9.39
N VAL A 73 2.30 1.66 8.88
CA VAL A 73 2.78 1.11 7.62
C VAL A 73 1.62 0.95 6.66
N VAL A 74 1.91 0.89 5.36
CA VAL A 74 0.89 0.58 4.35
C VAL A 74 0.75 -0.94 4.24
N GLY A 75 -0.47 -1.45 4.32
CA GLY A 75 -0.82 -2.86 4.18
C GLY A 75 -0.60 -3.40 2.76
N ILE A 76 0.65 -3.59 2.37
CA ILE A 76 1.05 -4.18 1.08
C ILE A 76 1.74 -5.52 1.30
N ARG A 77 1.92 -6.28 0.21
CA ARG A 77 2.48 -7.64 0.25
C ARG A 77 1.72 -8.49 1.28
N SER A 78 0.40 -8.49 1.15
CA SER A 78 -0.53 -9.04 2.14
C SER A 78 -1.45 -10.09 1.51
N ALA A 79 -2.00 -10.92 2.39
CA ALA A 79 -3.00 -11.92 2.07
C ALA A 79 -4.18 -11.75 3.03
N LEU A 80 -5.40 -11.83 2.49
CA LEU A 80 -6.62 -11.96 3.30
C LEU A 80 -7.00 -13.44 3.33
N ILE A 81 -7.00 -14.03 4.52
CA ILE A 81 -7.38 -15.43 4.77
C ILE A 81 -8.77 -15.42 5.38
N ASP A 82 -9.70 -16.12 4.73
CA ASP A 82 -11.09 -16.29 5.15
C ASP A 82 -11.48 -17.76 5.01
N GLY A 83 -11.46 -18.48 6.13
CA GLY A 83 -11.70 -19.93 6.16
C GLY A 83 -10.70 -20.71 5.32
N ASP A 84 -11.20 -21.39 4.29
CA ASP A 84 -10.42 -22.19 3.34
C ASP A 84 -9.97 -21.39 2.10
N ARG A 85 -10.24 -20.08 2.06
CA ARG A 85 -9.88 -19.20 0.94
C ARG A 85 -8.83 -18.19 1.36
N THR A 86 -7.86 -18.00 0.48
CA THR A 86 -6.84 -16.95 0.63
C THR A 86 -6.80 -16.08 -0.61
N ARG A 87 -6.92 -14.77 -0.43
CA ARG A 87 -6.74 -13.78 -1.50
C ARG A 87 -5.41 -13.06 -1.30
N LEU A 88 -4.53 -13.16 -2.30
CA LEU A 88 -3.26 -12.44 -2.34
C LEU A 88 -3.43 -11.12 -3.07
N PHE A 89 -2.77 -10.06 -2.58
CA PHE A 89 -2.80 -8.74 -3.22
C PHE A 89 -1.40 -8.27 -3.63
N ALA A 90 -1.30 -7.78 -4.85
CA ALA A 90 -0.15 -7.01 -5.33
C ALA A 90 -0.61 -6.06 -6.46
N GLY A 91 0.17 -5.02 -6.69
CA GLY A 91 -0.06 -4.05 -7.77
C GLY A 91 1.25 -3.49 -8.30
N ALA A 92 1.14 -2.65 -9.32
CA ALA A 92 2.24 -1.90 -9.92
C ALA A 92 1.80 -0.44 -10.14
N GLY A 93 2.75 0.48 -10.09
CA GLY A 93 2.49 1.89 -10.38
C GLY A 93 2.54 2.12 -11.89
N ILE A 94 1.43 2.55 -12.48
CA ILE A 94 1.34 2.76 -13.93
C ILE A 94 1.69 4.21 -14.26
N VAL A 95 2.66 4.39 -15.15
CA VAL A 95 3.12 5.71 -15.61
C VAL A 95 3.20 5.77 -17.13
N VAL A 96 3.39 6.97 -17.67
CA VAL A 96 3.69 7.14 -19.09
C VAL A 96 4.94 6.33 -19.45
N GLY A 97 4.81 5.42 -20.41
CA GLY A 97 5.89 4.51 -20.82
C GLY A 97 5.85 3.12 -20.17
N SER A 98 4.92 2.87 -19.23
CA SER A 98 4.64 1.52 -18.73
C SER A 98 4.24 0.59 -19.88
N LYS A 99 4.68 -0.66 -19.81
CA LYS A 99 4.34 -1.70 -20.80
C LYS A 99 3.52 -2.78 -20.10
N PRO A 100 2.28 -3.08 -20.54
CA PRO A 100 1.38 -4.00 -19.84
C PRO A 100 2.04 -5.33 -19.44
N ASP A 101 2.78 -5.97 -20.35
CA ASP A 101 3.45 -7.24 -20.08
C ASP A 101 4.51 -7.15 -18.96
N LYS A 102 5.20 -6.00 -18.86
CA LYS A 102 6.20 -5.76 -17.81
C LYS A 102 5.54 -5.54 -16.45
N GLU A 103 4.48 -4.76 -16.41
CA GLU A 103 3.73 -4.50 -15.17
C GLU A 103 3.09 -5.79 -14.64
N LEU A 104 2.54 -6.62 -15.54
CA LEU A 104 2.01 -7.92 -15.18
C LEU A 104 3.09 -8.85 -14.61
N ALA A 105 4.27 -8.89 -15.24
CA ALA A 105 5.40 -9.69 -14.75
C ALA A 105 5.88 -9.21 -13.36
N GLU A 106 5.89 -7.89 -13.10
CA GLU A 106 6.20 -7.33 -11.79
C GLU A 106 5.18 -7.76 -10.72
N VAL A 107 3.88 -7.66 -11.03
CA VAL A 107 2.81 -8.10 -10.12
C VAL A 107 2.92 -9.60 -9.83
N GLN A 108 3.16 -10.43 -10.85
CA GLN A 108 3.36 -11.87 -10.68
C GLN A 108 4.56 -12.19 -9.77
N LEU A 109 5.69 -11.49 -9.93
CA LEU A 109 6.86 -11.67 -9.08
C LEU A 109 6.58 -11.32 -7.62
N LYS A 110 5.84 -10.23 -7.37
CA LYS A 110 5.40 -9.84 -6.01
C LYS A 110 4.49 -10.91 -5.40
N LEU A 111 3.53 -11.43 -6.16
CA LEU A 111 2.60 -12.47 -5.72
C LEU A 111 3.30 -13.81 -5.45
N GLN A 112 4.26 -14.22 -6.28
CA GLN A 112 5.02 -15.47 -6.07
C GLN A 112 5.71 -15.52 -4.71
N THR A 113 6.16 -14.37 -4.20
CA THR A 113 6.79 -14.30 -2.88
C THR A 113 5.81 -14.65 -1.76
N LEU A 114 4.57 -14.17 -1.87
CA LEU A 114 3.51 -14.49 -0.91
C LEU A 114 3.02 -15.92 -1.06
N LEU A 115 2.87 -16.40 -2.31
CA LEU A 115 2.43 -17.76 -2.57
C LEU A 115 3.36 -18.78 -1.93
N LYS A 116 4.68 -18.60 -2.05
CA LYS A 116 5.70 -19.46 -1.41
C LYS A 116 5.66 -19.48 0.12
N ALA A 117 4.98 -18.53 0.77
CA ALA A 117 4.82 -18.53 2.22
C ALA A 117 3.58 -19.33 2.67
N LEU A 118 2.68 -19.67 1.74
CA LEU A 118 1.43 -20.39 2.02
C LEU A 118 1.51 -21.89 1.67
N VAL A 119 2.45 -22.29 0.82
CA VAL A 119 2.70 -23.67 0.36
C VAL A 119 4.13 -24.07 0.71
#